data_AF-A0A3A6TI46-F1
#
_entry.id   AF-A0A3A6TI46-F1
#
_cell.length_a   1.000
_cell.length_b   1.000
_cell.length_c   1.000
_cell.angle_alpha   90.00
_cell.angle_beta   90.00
_cell.angle_gamma   90.00
#
_symmetry.space_group_name_H-M   'P 1'
#
loop_
_entity.id
_entity.type
_entity.pdbx_description
1 polymer ?
#
loop_
_entity_poly.entity_id
_entity_poly.type
_entity_poly.pdbx_seq_one_letter_code
_entity_poly.pdbx_strand_id
1 'polypeptide(L)' 'STAKTVIEWTKTMTWKAMSPVVNLIDKIYSKGVKLNNKEKEELESKIVRNSELPKWDLTITPIAVDF' A
#
# COMPACT_ATOMS: atom_id res chain seq x y z
N SER A 1 -8.24 20.93 -9.27
CA SER A 1 -7.46 20.66 -8.04
C SER A 1 -6.29 19.75 -8.40
N THR A 2 -5.17 19.84 -7.68
CA THR A 2 -3.97 19.03 -7.93
C THR A 2 -4.26 17.53 -7.93
N ALA A 3 -5.11 17.04 -7.01
CA ALA A 3 -5.51 15.64 -6.95
C ALA A 3 -6.17 15.14 -8.24
N LYS A 4 -7.09 15.93 -8.82
CA LYS A 4 -7.76 15.56 -10.08
C LYS A 4 -6.75 15.44 -11.23
N THR A 5 -5.82 16.38 -11.33
CA THR A 5 -4.78 16.37 -12.36
C THR A 5 -3.88 15.14 -12.25
N VAL A 6 -3.46 14.78 -11.03
CA VAL A 6 -2.64 13.59 -10.80
C VAL A 6 -3.38 12.32 -11.20
N ILE A 7 -4.65 12.18 -10.83
CA ILE A 7 -5.49 11.03 -11.20
C ILE A 7 -5.60 10.87 -12.71
N GLU A 8 -5.92 11.94 -13.44
CA GLU A 8 -6.03 11.90 -14.90
C GLU A 8 -4.68 11.55 -15.55
N TRP A 9 -3.58 12.07 -15.01
CA TRP A 9 -2.25 11.72 -15.51
C TRP A 9 -1.90 10.25 -15.29
N THR A 10 -2.17 9.71 -14.09
CA THR A 10 -1.92 8.29 -13.78
C THR A 10 -2.71 7.36 -14.69
N LYS A 11 -3.97 7.69 -15.03
CA LYS A 11 -4.77 6.88 -15.97
C LYS A 11 -4.17 6.76 -17.37
N THR A 12 -3.40 7.77 -17.81
CA THR A 12 -2.74 7.78 -19.13
C THR A 12 -1.38 7.10 -19.15
N MET A 13 -0.84 6.74 -17.98
CA MET A 13 0.47 6.13 -17.86
C MET A 13 0.47 4.66 -18.27
N THR A 14 1.60 4.20 -18.79
CA THR A 14 1.88 2.76 -18.98
C THR A 14 3.08 2.37 -18.14
N TRP A 15 2.91 1.44 -17.23
CA TRP A 15 3.97 0.88 -16.39
C TRP A 15 4.20 -0.59 -16.75
N LYS A 16 5.43 -0.95 -17.15
CA LYS A 16 5.76 -2.31 -17.62
C LYS A 16 4.77 -2.84 -18.67
N ALA A 17 4.43 -2.01 -19.66
CA ALA A 17 3.43 -2.31 -20.70
C ALA A 17 1.98 -2.52 -20.20
N MET A 18 1.68 -2.19 -18.94
CA MET A 18 0.34 -2.31 -18.36
C MET A 18 -0.22 -0.94 -17.97
N SER A 19 -1.51 -0.73 -18.24
CA SER A 19 -2.25 0.44 -17.73
C SER A 19 -2.55 0.25 -16.23
N PRO A 20 -2.30 1.24 -15.38
CA PRO A 20 -2.59 1.14 -13.96
C PRO A 20 -4.10 1.20 -13.68
N VAL A 21 -4.54 0.50 -12.63
CA VAL A 21 -5.89 0.63 -12.08
C VAL A 21 -5.90 1.76 -11.04
N VAL A 22 -6.72 2.79 -11.26
CA VAL A 22 -6.72 4.00 -10.42
C VAL A 22 -8.05 4.13 -9.68
N ASN A 23 -7.99 4.10 -8.35
CA ASN A 23 -9.14 4.33 -7.46
C ASN A 23 -8.86 5.49 -6.51
N LEU A 24 -9.77 6.46 -6.44
CA LEU A 24 -9.71 7.54 -5.47
C LEU A 24 -10.41 7.11 -4.18
N ILE A 25 -9.67 7.06 -3.07
CA ILE A 25 -10.24 6.82 -1.75
C ILE A 25 -10.54 8.17 -1.10
N ASP A 26 -11.78 8.65 -1.26
CA ASP A 26 -12.26 9.89 -0.63
C ASP A 26 -12.84 9.63 0.77
N LYS A 27 -12.07 8.91 1.59
CA LYS A 27 -12.43 8.59 2.96
C LYS A 27 -11.49 9.30 3.92
N ILE A 28 -12.04 9.74 5.06
CA ILE A 28 -11.24 10.31 6.13
C ILE A 28 -10.36 9.19 6.70
N TYR A 29 -9.06 9.31 6.49
CA TYR A 29 -8.08 8.48 7.18
C TYR A 29 -7.86 9.05 8.58
N SER A 30 -8.46 8.40 9.59
CA SER A 30 -8.32 8.81 10.99
C SER A 30 -6.85 8.81 11.40
N LYS A 31 -6.33 10.00 11.71
CA LYS A 31 -4.94 10.18 12.18
C LYS A 31 -4.89 10.00 13.69
N GLY A 32 -3.73 9.58 14.21
CA GLY A 32 -3.51 9.39 15.65
C GLY A 32 -3.90 8.00 16.17
N VAL A 33 -4.39 7.10 15.31
CA VAL A 33 -4.57 5.69 15.64
C VAL A 33 -3.19 5.04 15.76
N LYS A 34 -2.88 4.46 16.93
CA LYS A 34 -1.65 3.70 17.19
C LYS A 34 -2.01 2.25 17.45
N LEU A 35 -1.35 1.34 16.75
CA LEU A 35 -1.37 -0.07 17.09
C LEU A 35 -0.67 -0.28 18.43
N ASN A 36 -1.13 -1.23 19.23
CA ASN A 36 -0.35 -1.65 20.39
C ASN A 36 0.87 -2.47 19.93
N ASN A 37 1.86 -2.64 20.82
CA ASN A 37 3.11 -3.31 20.46
C ASN A 37 2.90 -4.75 19.97
N LYS A 38 1.97 -5.48 20.59
CA LYS A 38 1.69 -6.88 20.27
C LYS A 38 1.10 -7.04 18.86
N GLU A 39 0.09 -6.23 18.54
CA GLU A 39 -0.51 -6.19 17.20
C GLU A 39 0.51 -5.79 16.14
N LYS A 40 1.44 -4.88 16.49
CA LYS A 40 2.47 -4.43 15.57
C LYS A 40 3.48 -5.53 15.27
N GLU A 41 3.94 -6.25 16.29
CA GLU A 41 4.84 -7.39 16.10
C GLU A 41 4.21 -8.49 15.26
N GLU A 42 2.94 -8.81 15.50
CA GLU A 42 2.22 -9.79 14.70
C GLU A 42 2.14 -9.38 13.23
N LEU A 43 1.92 -8.08 12.95
CA LEU A 43 1.91 -7.57 11.59
C LEU A 43 3.30 -7.58 10.95
N GLU A 44 4.33 -7.08 11.66
CA GLU A 44 5.71 -7.04 11.14
C GLU A 44 6.25 -8.46 10.87
N SER A 45 5.82 -9.48 11.61
CA SER A 45 6.18 -10.88 11.32
C SER A 45 5.75 -11.37 9.93
N LYS A 46 4.74 -10.73 9.33
CA LYS A 46 4.19 -11.04 8.00
C LYS A 46 4.78 -10.15 6.89
N ILE A 47 5.64 -9.18 7.25
CA ILE A 47 6.22 -8.20 6.32
C ILE A 47 7.68 -8.57 6.05
N VAL A 48 8.00 -8.84 4.78
CA VAL A 48 9.38 -9.00 4.31
C VAL A 48 9.85 -7.68 3.72
N ARG A 49 10.89 -7.07 4.29
CA ARG A 49 11.45 -5.79 3.82
C ARG A 49 12.59 -6.03 2.83
N ASN A 50 12.62 -5.24 1.75
CA ASN A 50 13.75 -5.25 0.82
C ASN A 50 15.02 -4.72 1.53
N SER A 51 16.17 -5.32 1.28
CA SER A 51 17.45 -4.92 1.88
C SER A 51 17.93 -3.54 1.44
N GLU A 52 17.65 -3.14 0.19
CA GLU A 52 18.10 -1.86 -0.38
C GLU A 52 17.12 -0.72 -0.06
N LEU A 53 15.82 -1.01 0.00
CA LEU A 53 14.76 -0.03 0.22
C LEU A 53 13.78 -0.46 1.32
N PRO A 54 14.23 -0.71 2.55
CA PRO A 54 13.41 -1.33 3.61
C PRO A 54 12.20 -0.49 4.05
N LYS A 55 12.20 0.82 3.77
CA LYS A 55 11.09 1.74 4.06
C LYS A 55 10.01 1.74 2.98
N TRP A 56 10.41 1.55 1.72
CA TRP A 56 9.55 1.82 0.55
C TRP A 56 9.16 0.55 -0.19
N ASP A 57 9.96 -0.51 -0.05
CA ASP A 57 9.73 -1.80 -0.68
C ASP A 57 9.59 -2.88 0.39
N LEU A 58 8.38 -3.43 0.44
CA LEU A 58 7.97 -4.48 1.35
C LEU A 58 7.02 -5.43 0.64
N THR A 59 7.13 -6.71 1.00
CA THR A 59 6.27 -7.78 0.53
C THR A 59 5.46 -8.31 1.71
N ILE A 60 4.14 -8.35 1.54
CA ILE A 60 3.22 -8.96 2.52
C ILE A 60 2.81 -10.32 1.94
N THR A 61 3.13 -11.40 2.64
CA THR A 61 2.74 -12.74 2.22
C THR A 61 1.33 -13.07 2.72
N PRO A 62 0.45 -13.62 1.87
CA PRO A 62 -0.87 -14.05 2.30
C PRO A 62 -0.76 -15.26 3.23
N ILE A 63 -1.58 -15.28 4.27
CA ILE A 63 -1.76 -16.47 5.10
C ILE A 63 -2.70 -17.38 4.31
N ALA A 64 -2.30 -18.62 4.03
CA ALA A 64 -3.21 -19.60 3.48
C ALA A 64 -4.39 -19.78 4.45
N VAL A 65 -5.59 -19.44 3.99
CA VAL A 65 -6.82 -19.75 4.71
C VAL A 65 -7.34 -21.04 4.09
N ASP A 66 -7.27 -22.14 4.83
CA ASP A 66 -7.94 -23.38 4.43
C ASP A 66 -9.46 -23.11 4.45
N PHE A 67 -10.12 -23.35 3.30
CA PHE A 67 -11.55 -23.18 3.11
C PHE A 67 -12.32 -24.47 3.44
#